data_AF-A0A1G0FZM5-F1
#
_entry.id   AF-A0A1G0FZM5-F1
#
_cell.length_a   1.000
_cell.length_b   1.000
_cell.length_c   1.000
_cell.angle_alpha   90.00
_cell.angle_beta   90.00
_cell.angle_gamma   90.00
#
_symmetry.space_group_name_H-M   'P 1'
#
loop_
_entity.id
_entity.type
_entity.pdbx_description
1 polymer ?
#
loop_
_entity_poly.entity_id
_entity_poly.type
_entity_poly.pdbx_seq_one_letter_code
_entity_poly.pdbx_strand_id
1 'polypeptide(L)'
;MKSKAKLDYNRLLIFHEARKRRIFVGELVYLKDEDQYELIYDKDYAHSKKAIPIGPELDLFSLRHKSSKGKLFPSFTDRIPLKTNPAYIDYCKSQGVDPDEANPIILLISIGKRGPSSFIFESAYKNEFSIDDVVQLQNQLNITRYDFAEAFDFNILTLQKLESGKSQDKNTLKRLQIYLEFPEVALWQLKQTGVRINHNSYSKLINYFKSQTKDLNQLSEVILFNEALSYAKDNNISSLQNLLKNTRNRIFENLKILRQSYENSIDADNLNLIMDKFINTASPLFQILFAAYLVLNKKIFNSLLSQFLFDLLEIDDWKKQGGLMKIHHIPELLVYVCHYLLGTLSINNHDLENIIIISKIKLPIYTEHGHYKYLYENRSLTGWVESLDRDCFKSFQFLFDAYNRWSWLKFLFANELDFKKSLVCYQTTIIMLNYFDAVHTNCLETMNLYNTCCNIPPSSAIADNEIKRYANHYLIENREFFNQYLVEKNISKEKVINQWELWLKEMGKFRYQNFSIWLFENTLIKNIID
;
A
#
# COMPACT_ATOMS: atom_id res chain seq x y z
N MET A 1 2.30 12.20 3.76
CA MET A 1 2.93 13.51 3.49
C MET A 1 3.27 14.17 4.82
N LYS A 2 4.54 14.50 5.08
CA LYS A 2 4.90 15.43 6.17
C LYS A 2 5.06 16.82 5.54
N SER A 3 3.95 17.47 5.17
CA SER A 3 4.05 18.88 4.78
C SER A 3 4.52 19.69 6.00
N LYS A 4 5.42 20.66 5.80
CA LYS A 4 5.79 21.58 6.86
C LYS A 4 4.70 22.62 7.13
N ALA A 5 3.65 22.65 6.31
CA ALA A 5 2.45 23.44 6.57
C ALA A 5 1.63 22.79 7.69
N LYS A 6 1.59 23.43 8.86
CA LYS A 6 0.77 23.01 10.00
C LYS A 6 -0.33 24.03 10.25
N LEU A 7 -1.47 23.56 10.71
CA LEU A 7 -2.57 24.44 11.13
C LEU A 7 -2.07 25.36 12.26
N ASP A 8 -2.33 26.66 12.12
CA ASP A 8 -2.02 27.62 13.18
C ASP A 8 -3.20 27.73 14.15
N TYR A 9 -3.12 27.00 15.26
CA TYR A 9 -4.17 27.00 16.29
C TYR A 9 -4.39 28.34 17.01
N ASN A 10 -3.53 29.33 16.75
CA ASN A 10 -3.65 30.68 17.34
C ASN A 10 -4.07 31.72 16.30
N ARG A 11 -4.39 31.34 15.06
CA ARG A 11 -4.76 32.31 14.03
C ARG A 11 -5.81 31.76 13.09
N LEU A 12 -6.76 32.61 12.72
CA LEU A 12 -7.67 32.37 11.61
C LEU A 12 -7.73 33.56 10.66
N LEU A 13 -8.12 33.27 9.43
CA LEU A 13 -8.32 34.25 8.38
C LEU A 13 -9.81 34.53 8.22
N ILE A 14 -10.16 35.78 7.98
CA ILE A 14 -11.54 36.22 7.86
C ILE A 14 -11.77 36.72 6.45
N PHE A 15 -12.85 36.24 5.84
CA PHE A 15 -13.26 36.61 4.49
C PHE A 15 -14.70 37.10 4.48
N HIS A 16 -14.98 38.09 3.65
CA HIS A 16 -16.31 38.50 3.28
C HIS A 16 -16.67 37.80 1.97
N GLU A 17 -17.66 36.90 2.01
CA GLU A 17 -18.19 36.18 0.85
C GLU A 17 -19.20 37.06 0.10
N ALA A 18 -18.70 37.79 -0.91
CA ALA A 18 -19.53 38.52 -1.84
C ALA A 18 -19.99 37.59 -2.98
N ARG A 19 -21.05 38.00 -3.71
CA ARG A 19 -21.72 37.19 -4.76
C ARG A 19 -20.78 36.53 -5.79
N LYS A 20 -19.63 37.13 -6.11
CA LYS A 20 -18.69 36.64 -7.15
C LYS A 20 -17.30 36.25 -6.64
N ARG A 21 -16.92 36.65 -5.42
CA ARG A 21 -15.57 36.43 -4.88
C ARG A 21 -15.55 36.58 -3.36
N ARG A 22 -14.56 35.95 -2.73
CA ARG A 22 -14.19 36.23 -1.35
C ARG A 22 -13.25 37.42 -1.31
N ILE A 23 -13.48 38.32 -0.37
CA ILE A 23 -12.63 39.47 -0.10
C ILE A 23 -11.98 39.22 1.25
N PHE A 24 -10.66 39.30 1.34
CA PHE A 24 -9.96 39.18 2.61
C PHE A 24 -10.31 40.37 3.49
N VAL A 25 -10.76 40.10 4.71
CA VAL A 25 -11.22 41.12 5.67
C VAL A 25 -10.12 41.43 6.66
N GLY A 26 -9.37 40.42 7.06
CA GLY A 26 -8.39 40.50 8.14
C GLY A 26 -8.18 39.16 8.80
N GLU A 27 -7.60 39.18 9.98
CA GLU A 27 -7.26 37.99 10.74
C GLU A 27 -7.52 38.17 12.23
N LEU A 28 -7.81 37.06 12.90
CA LEU A 28 -7.91 36.99 14.34
C LEU A 28 -6.72 36.18 14.86
N VAL A 29 -5.97 36.75 15.79
CA VAL A 29 -4.77 36.16 16.38
C VAL A 29 -4.96 36.04 17.89
N TYR A 30 -4.65 34.88 18.47
CA TYR A 30 -4.55 34.71 19.92
C TYR A 30 -3.11 35.01 20.37
N LEU A 31 -2.96 36.09 21.12
CA LEU A 31 -1.71 36.55 21.72
C LEU A 31 -1.50 35.81 23.04
N LYS A 32 -0.78 34.69 23.00
CA LYS A 32 -0.57 33.82 24.17
C LYS A 32 0.01 34.55 25.39
N ASP A 33 0.98 35.43 25.17
CA ASP A 33 1.69 36.12 26.26
C ASP A 33 0.79 37.14 26.98
N GLU A 34 -0.21 37.68 26.27
CA GLU A 34 -1.17 38.65 26.81
C GLU A 34 -2.49 37.99 27.25
N ASP A 35 -2.72 36.73 26.84
CA ASP A 35 -3.98 36.00 26.97
C ASP A 35 -5.16 36.81 26.40
N GLN A 36 -4.99 37.35 25.19
CA GLN A 36 -5.98 38.18 24.48
C GLN A 36 -6.11 37.77 23.02
N TYR A 37 -7.26 38.07 22.42
CA TYR A 37 -7.47 37.96 20.98
C TYR A 37 -7.32 39.34 20.34
N GLU A 38 -6.52 39.41 19.28
CA GLU A 38 -6.37 40.61 18.46
C GLU A 38 -7.02 40.37 17.10
N LEU A 39 -8.02 41.18 16.74
CA LEU A 39 -8.51 41.30 15.37
C LEU A 39 -7.68 42.36 14.66
N ILE A 40 -7.16 42.00 13.48
CA ILE A 40 -6.40 42.90 12.62
C ILE A 40 -7.13 42.96 11.26
N TYR A 41 -7.73 44.11 10.95
CA TYR A 41 -8.33 44.34 9.64
C TYR A 41 -7.26 44.52 8.55
N ASP A 42 -7.55 43.98 7.38
CA ASP A 42 -6.83 44.31 6.16
C ASP A 42 -7.06 45.79 5.80
N LYS A 43 -5.98 46.49 5.46
CA LYS A 43 -6.01 47.93 5.20
C LYS A 43 -6.87 48.26 3.98
N ASP A 44 -6.81 47.44 2.93
CA ASP A 44 -7.56 47.68 1.69
C ASP A 44 -9.05 47.36 1.90
N TYR A 45 -9.35 46.36 2.74
CA TYR A 45 -10.72 46.11 3.17
C TYR A 45 -11.28 47.27 3.98
N ALA A 46 -10.62 47.68 5.06
CA ALA A 46 -11.15 48.70 5.98
C ALA A 46 -11.45 50.04 5.29
N HIS A 47 -10.65 50.44 4.29
CA HIS A 47 -10.87 51.67 3.52
C HIS A 47 -11.84 51.51 2.33
N SER A 48 -12.34 50.31 2.07
CA SER A 48 -13.27 50.08 0.98
C SER A 48 -14.64 50.68 1.28
N LYS A 49 -15.23 51.38 0.30
CA LYS A 49 -16.57 51.96 0.39
C LYS A 49 -17.70 50.94 0.65
N LYS A 50 -17.42 49.64 0.45
CA LYS A 50 -18.37 48.53 0.64
C LYS A 50 -18.03 47.64 1.83
N ALA A 51 -17.05 48.04 2.64
CA ALA A 51 -16.68 47.30 3.83
C ALA A 51 -17.80 47.39 4.86
N ILE A 52 -17.99 46.29 5.56
CA ILE A 52 -18.88 46.20 6.72
C ILE A 52 -18.03 45.72 7.90
N PRO A 53 -18.21 46.27 9.10
CA PRO A 53 -17.52 45.76 10.28
C PRO A 53 -18.00 44.34 10.59
N ILE A 54 -17.12 43.51 11.17
CA ILE A 54 -17.46 42.15 11.60
C ILE A 54 -18.53 42.15 12.70
N GLY A 55 -18.48 43.18 13.55
CA GLY A 55 -19.35 43.36 14.70
C GLY A 55 -19.49 44.83 15.07
N PRO A 56 -20.53 45.21 15.83
CA PRO A 56 -20.71 46.58 16.31
C PRO A 56 -19.54 47.07 17.19
N GLU A 57 -18.86 46.16 17.88
CA GLU A 57 -17.68 46.43 18.72
C GLU A 57 -16.35 46.46 17.95
N LEU A 58 -16.38 46.21 16.64
CA LEU A 58 -15.20 46.02 15.79
C LEU A 58 -15.24 47.00 14.61
N ASP A 59 -15.25 48.29 14.91
CA ASP A 59 -15.35 49.34 13.90
C ASP A 59 -14.20 49.31 12.89
N LEU A 60 -14.42 49.89 11.71
CA LEU A 60 -13.42 49.94 10.63
C LEU A 60 -12.47 51.15 10.75
N PHE A 61 -12.66 52.04 11.73
CA PHE A 61 -11.79 53.21 11.93
C PHE A 61 -10.46 52.79 12.57
N SER A 62 -10.49 51.78 13.43
CA SER A 62 -9.29 51.11 13.92
C SER A 62 -9.00 49.84 13.13
N LEU A 63 -7.75 49.69 12.66
CA LEU A 63 -7.29 48.47 12.03
C LEU A 63 -7.04 47.34 13.04
N ARG A 64 -6.94 47.63 14.33
CA ARG A 64 -6.59 46.67 15.37
C ARG A 64 -7.54 46.79 16.56
N HIS A 65 -8.06 45.66 16.99
CA HIS A 65 -8.94 45.55 18.16
C HIS A 65 -8.43 44.45 19.05
N LYS A 66 -8.32 44.71 20.37
CA LYS A 66 -7.93 43.70 21.36
C LYS A 66 -9.13 43.35 22.23
N SER A 67 -9.29 42.06 22.52
CA SER A 67 -10.35 41.57 23.38
C SER A 67 -9.99 41.74 24.86
N SER A 68 -10.98 41.53 25.73
CA SER A 68 -10.69 41.37 27.16
C SER A 68 -9.89 40.09 27.42
N LYS A 69 -9.07 40.10 28.47
CA LYS A 69 -8.23 38.94 28.84
C LYS A 69 -9.07 37.66 29.00
N GLY A 70 -8.62 36.57 28.37
CA GLY A 70 -9.25 35.25 28.37
C GLY A 70 -10.61 35.18 27.67
N LYS A 71 -11.05 36.26 27.01
CA LYS A 71 -12.38 36.34 26.37
C LYS A 71 -12.27 36.67 24.89
N LEU A 72 -13.07 35.99 24.09
CA LEU A 72 -13.27 36.30 22.68
C LEU A 72 -14.26 37.47 22.53
N PHE A 73 -14.21 38.17 21.41
CA PHE A 73 -15.21 39.20 21.06
C PHE A 73 -16.61 38.59 20.90
N PRO A 74 -17.67 39.27 21.39
CA PRO A 74 -19.05 38.78 21.27
C PRO A 74 -19.45 38.38 19.85
N SER A 75 -19.10 39.18 18.84
CA SER A 75 -19.46 38.92 17.44
C SER A 75 -18.82 37.66 16.85
N PHE A 76 -17.79 37.12 17.48
CA PHE A 76 -17.20 35.83 17.15
C PHE A 76 -17.76 34.71 18.03
N THR A 77 -17.99 34.95 19.33
CA THR A 77 -18.63 33.96 20.21
C THR A 77 -20.00 33.55 19.69
N ASP A 78 -20.79 34.50 19.18
CA ASP A 78 -22.11 34.26 18.57
C ASP A 78 -22.09 33.35 17.34
N ARG A 79 -20.90 33.10 16.78
CA ARG A 79 -20.70 32.21 15.62
C ARG A 79 -20.50 30.77 16.02
N ILE A 80 -20.21 30.49 17.30
CA ILE A 80 -19.98 29.14 17.80
C ILE A 80 -21.30 28.61 18.36
N PRO A 81 -21.86 27.51 17.82
CA PRO A 81 -23.05 26.88 18.38
C PRO A 81 -22.86 26.54 19.86
N LEU A 82 -23.88 26.77 20.69
CA LEU A 82 -23.82 26.41 22.10
C LEU A 82 -23.74 24.89 22.28
N LYS A 83 -22.93 24.43 23.24
CA LYS A 83 -22.81 23.00 23.58
C LYS A 83 -24.13 22.36 24.03
N THR A 84 -25.09 23.16 24.50
CA THR A 84 -26.44 22.73 24.86
C THR A 84 -27.34 22.46 23.65
N ASN A 85 -26.93 22.84 22.44
CA ASN A 85 -27.67 22.53 21.22
C ASN A 85 -27.64 21.00 20.99
N PRO A 86 -28.80 20.33 20.86
CA PRO A 86 -28.86 18.88 20.62
C PRO A 86 -28.06 18.43 19.39
N ALA A 87 -27.93 19.28 18.37
CA ALA A 87 -27.18 18.99 17.15
C ALA A 87 -25.67 19.31 17.27
N TYR A 88 -25.19 19.84 18.40
CA TYR A 88 -23.79 20.24 18.57
C TYR A 88 -22.81 19.07 18.33
N ILE A 89 -23.13 17.91 18.89
CA ILE A 89 -22.33 16.69 18.74
C ILE A 89 -22.26 16.27 17.27
N ASP A 90 -23.37 16.39 16.54
CA ASP A 90 -23.44 16.02 15.12
C ASP A 90 -22.65 17.02 14.25
N TYR A 91 -22.70 18.32 14.58
CA TYR A 91 -21.85 19.33 13.94
C TYR A 91 -20.36 19.01 14.13
N CYS A 92 -19.95 18.72 15.36
CA CYS A 92 -18.57 18.35 15.70
C CYS A 92 -18.11 17.11 14.93
N LYS A 93 -18.92 16.05 14.92
CA LYS A 93 -18.66 14.82 14.15
C LYS A 93 -18.54 15.09 12.65
N SER A 94 -19.42 15.91 12.08
CA SER A 94 -19.41 16.21 10.64
C SER A 94 -18.16 16.97 10.18
N GLN A 95 -17.55 17.75 11.09
CA GLN A 95 -16.34 18.54 10.83
C GLN A 95 -15.07 17.87 11.38
N GLY A 96 -15.18 16.69 12.00
CA GLY A 96 -14.04 15.96 12.57
C GLY A 96 -13.39 16.66 13.77
N VAL A 97 -14.18 17.39 14.57
CA VAL A 97 -13.72 18.10 15.78
C VAL A 97 -14.26 17.41 17.03
N ASP A 98 -13.45 17.39 18.09
CA ASP A 98 -13.85 16.84 19.39
C ASP A 98 -14.99 17.68 20.00
N PRO A 99 -16.12 17.09 20.44
CA PRO A 99 -17.17 17.82 21.16
C PRO A 99 -16.67 18.59 22.41
N ASP A 100 -15.57 18.13 23.01
CA ASP A 100 -14.95 18.76 24.17
C ASP A 100 -13.92 19.84 23.80
N GLU A 101 -13.69 20.10 22.51
CA GLU A 101 -12.83 21.18 22.05
C GLU A 101 -13.23 22.52 22.69
N ALA A 102 -12.22 23.24 23.18
CA ALA A 102 -12.36 24.48 23.94
C ALA A 102 -11.68 25.66 23.24
N ASN A 103 -10.81 25.42 22.25
CA ASN A 103 -10.14 26.45 21.50
C ASN A 103 -11.14 27.16 20.56
N PRO A 104 -11.46 28.44 20.80
CA PRO A 104 -12.44 29.15 19.99
C PRO A 104 -12.02 29.31 18.52
N ILE A 105 -10.72 29.34 18.23
CA ILE A 105 -10.22 29.43 16.85
C ILE A 105 -10.54 28.14 16.09
N ILE A 106 -10.34 26.97 16.71
CA ILE A 106 -10.69 25.68 16.11
C ILE A 106 -12.20 25.59 15.90
N LEU A 107 -13.00 25.99 16.88
CA LEU A 107 -14.46 25.99 16.77
C LEU A 107 -14.94 26.92 15.65
N LEU A 108 -14.36 28.12 15.51
CA LEU A 108 -14.70 29.08 14.46
C LEU A 108 -14.36 28.61 13.05
N ILE A 109 -13.23 27.94 12.84
CA ILE A 109 -12.84 27.44 11.50
C ILE A 109 -13.53 26.11 11.13
N SER A 110 -14.23 25.48 12.09
CA SER A 110 -14.95 24.21 11.91
C SER A 110 -16.47 24.43 11.95
N ILE A 111 -17.07 24.32 13.13
CA ILE A 111 -18.53 24.38 13.31
C ILE A 111 -19.09 25.81 13.24
N GLY A 112 -18.26 26.82 13.48
CA GLY A 112 -18.60 28.24 13.33
C GLY A 112 -18.22 28.83 11.96
N LYS A 113 -17.72 28.01 11.04
CA LYS A 113 -17.09 28.44 9.78
C LYS A 113 -18.01 29.29 8.90
N ARG A 114 -19.27 28.90 8.83
CA ARG A 114 -20.33 29.57 8.06
C ARG A 114 -21.52 29.78 8.98
N GLY A 115 -21.89 31.03 9.19
CA GLY A 115 -23.07 31.43 9.97
C GLY A 115 -24.06 32.23 9.12
N PRO A 116 -25.08 32.84 9.75
CA PRO A 116 -26.09 33.67 9.05
C PRO A 116 -25.56 35.00 8.48
N SER A 117 -24.24 35.19 8.44
CA SER A 117 -23.60 36.40 7.89
C SER A 117 -22.83 36.11 6.61
N SER A 118 -22.39 37.16 5.94
CA SER A 118 -21.49 37.06 4.79
C SER A 118 -20.02 36.82 5.17
N PHE A 119 -19.66 36.73 6.46
CA PHE A 119 -18.30 36.41 6.90
C PHE A 119 -18.05 34.90 6.99
N ILE A 120 -16.85 34.49 6.58
CA ILE A 120 -16.32 33.13 6.66
C ILE A 120 -14.99 33.15 7.38
N PHE A 121 -14.80 32.17 8.26
CA PHE A 121 -13.53 31.92 8.94
C PHE A 121 -12.81 30.76 8.28
N GLU A 122 -11.55 30.96 7.90
CA GLU A 122 -10.72 29.93 7.29
C GLU A 122 -9.45 29.71 8.13
N SER A 123 -8.95 28.49 8.10
CA SER A 123 -7.70 28.08 8.73
C SER A 123 -6.52 28.94 8.25
N ALA A 124 -5.72 29.44 9.19
CA ALA A 124 -4.37 29.91 8.86
C ALA A 124 -3.38 28.74 8.99
N TYR A 125 -2.36 28.71 8.13
CA TYR A 125 -1.30 27.70 8.19
C TYR A 125 0.03 28.38 8.48
N LYS A 126 0.80 27.79 9.39
CA LYS A 126 2.20 28.10 9.62
C LYS A 126 3.06 27.26 8.70
N ASN A 127 4.04 27.89 8.09
CA ASN A 127 5.00 27.24 7.21
C ASN A 127 6.40 27.43 7.79
N GLU A 128 7.04 26.32 8.17
CA GLU A 128 8.39 26.31 8.78
C GLU A 128 9.50 26.27 7.72
N PHE A 129 9.18 26.29 6.42
CA PHE A 129 10.17 26.28 5.35
C PHE A 129 11.02 27.57 5.34
N SER A 130 12.34 27.40 5.23
CA SER A 130 13.29 28.50 5.11
C SER A 130 14.35 28.23 4.03
N ILE A 131 15.12 29.26 3.67
CA ILE A 131 16.23 29.08 2.72
C ILE A 131 17.34 28.18 3.30
N ASP A 132 17.46 28.09 4.63
CA ASP A 132 18.46 27.25 5.29
C ASP A 132 18.24 25.76 4.99
N ASP A 133 16.99 25.34 4.76
CA ASP A 133 16.66 23.97 4.33
C ASP A 133 17.35 23.61 2.99
N VAL A 134 17.44 24.59 2.08
CA VAL A 134 18.09 24.43 0.77
C VAL A 134 19.61 24.37 0.93
N VAL A 135 20.16 25.24 1.77
CA VAL A 135 21.61 25.26 2.07
C VAL A 135 22.04 23.94 2.73
N GLN A 136 21.26 23.45 3.68
CA GLN A 136 21.50 22.15 4.32
C GLN A 136 21.51 21.00 3.31
N LEU A 137 20.54 20.96 2.40
CA LEU A 137 20.48 19.95 1.36
C LEU A 137 21.70 20.01 0.41
N GLN A 138 22.08 21.21 -0.04
CA GLN A 138 23.26 21.40 -0.88
C GLN A 138 24.53 20.88 -0.20
N ASN A 139 24.69 21.20 1.09
CA ASN A 139 25.82 20.73 1.89
C ASN A 139 25.80 19.21 2.10
N GLN A 140 24.63 18.64 2.43
CA GLN A 140 24.45 17.20 2.64
C GLN A 140 24.82 16.40 1.39
N LEU A 141 24.39 16.86 0.22
CA LEU A 141 24.68 16.20 -1.06
C LEU A 141 26.06 16.58 -1.61
N ASN A 142 26.73 17.57 -1.01
CA ASN A 142 27.97 18.15 -1.51
C ASN A 142 27.83 18.51 -3.00
N ILE A 143 26.85 19.38 -3.29
CA ILE A 143 26.57 19.91 -4.63
C ILE A 143 26.72 21.43 -4.59
N THR A 144 27.18 22.01 -5.70
CA THR A 144 27.39 23.45 -5.77
C THR A 144 26.05 24.18 -5.88
N ARG A 145 26.01 25.44 -5.40
CA ARG A 145 24.85 26.33 -5.63
C ARG A 145 24.54 26.47 -7.12
N TYR A 146 25.57 26.51 -7.97
CA TYR A 146 25.41 26.60 -9.42
C TYR A 146 24.67 25.38 -9.98
N ASP A 147 25.15 24.17 -9.67
CA ASP A 147 24.49 22.94 -10.10
C ASP A 147 23.05 22.87 -9.57
N PHE A 148 22.82 23.25 -8.31
CA PHE A 148 21.47 23.26 -7.75
C PHE A 148 20.54 24.25 -8.46
N ALA A 149 21.04 25.46 -8.75
CA ALA A 149 20.28 26.48 -9.45
C ALA A 149 19.90 26.03 -10.88
N GLU A 150 20.87 25.48 -11.63
CA GLU A 150 20.62 24.93 -12.98
C GLU A 150 19.68 23.72 -12.95
N ALA A 151 19.84 22.82 -11.97
CA ALA A 151 19.02 21.61 -11.81
C ALA A 151 17.53 21.88 -11.60
N PHE A 152 17.18 23.06 -11.07
CA PHE A 152 15.82 23.44 -10.74
C PHE A 152 15.35 24.73 -11.43
N ASP A 153 16.12 25.20 -12.41
CA ASP A 153 15.81 26.37 -13.22
C ASP A 153 15.57 27.64 -12.37
N PHE A 154 16.55 27.94 -11.52
CA PHE A 154 16.59 29.15 -10.70
C PHE A 154 17.70 30.10 -11.15
N ASN A 155 17.43 31.40 -11.06
CA ASN A 155 18.48 32.40 -11.23
C ASN A 155 19.46 32.35 -10.04
N ILE A 156 20.74 32.10 -10.33
CA ILE A 156 21.79 31.96 -9.31
C ILE A 156 21.96 33.20 -8.41
N LEU A 157 21.81 34.40 -8.97
CA LEU A 157 21.94 35.66 -8.20
C LEU A 157 20.76 35.83 -7.25
N THR A 158 19.56 35.41 -7.66
CA THR A 158 18.38 35.40 -6.78
C THR A 158 18.59 34.41 -5.63
N LEU A 159 19.07 33.20 -5.94
CA LEU A 159 19.34 32.18 -4.93
C LEU A 159 20.41 32.64 -3.93
N GLN A 160 21.51 33.25 -4.41
CA GLN A 160 22.55 33.82 -3.55
C GLN A 160 22.03 34.96 -2.66
N LYS A 161 21.17 35.84 -3.19
CA LYS A 161 20.56 36.93 -2.39
C LYS A 161 19.61 36.38 -1.33
N LEU A 162 18.88 35.30 -1.62
CA LEU A 162 18.03 34.62 -0.63
C LEU A 162 18.88 34.01 0.48
N GLU A 163 19.92 33.25 0.13
CA GLU A 163 20.81 32.60 1.11
C GLU A 163 21.56 33.61 2.00
N SER A 164 21.85 34.81 1.49
CA SER A 164 22.49 35.89 2.26
C SER A 164 21.50 36.79 3.02
N GLY A 165 20.20 36.48 2.99
CA GLY A 165 19.15 37.29 3.63
C GLY A 165 18.88 38.65 2.97
N LYS A 166 19.47 38.92 1.81
CA LYS A 166 19.33 40.18 1.06
C LYS A 166 18.09 40.23 0.16
N SER A 167 17.34 39.13 0.06
CA SER A 167 16.09 39.02 -0.70
C SER A 167 15.05 38.22 0.09
N GLN A 168 13.77 38.50 -0.16
CA GLN A 168 12.62 37.73 0.32
C GLN A 168 11.70 37.36 -0.84
N ASP A 169 12.27 37.04 -2.01
CA ASP A 169 11.47 36.66 -3.19
C ASP A 169 10.59 35.43 -2.90
N LYS A 170 9.31 35.71 -2.65
CA LYS A 170 8.31 34.73 -2.22
C LYS A 170 8.07 33.66 -3.27
N ASN A 171 8.21 33.97 -4.55
CA ASN A 171 7.94 33.02 -5.63
C ASN A 171 9.04 31.96 -5.72
N THR A 172 10.31 32.39 -5.65
CA THR A 172 11.44 31.47 -5.61
C THR A 172 11.40 30.60 -4.35
N LEU A 173 11.14 31.17 -3.17
CA LEU A 173 11.02 30.41 -1.93
C LEU A 173 9.90 29.35 -1.98
N LYS A 174 8.73 29.69 -2.54
CA LYS A 174 7.64 28.72 -2.74
C LYS A 174 8.03 27.58 -3.65
N ARG A 175 8.70 27.87 -4.78
CA ARG A 175 9.16 26.82 -5.71
C ARG A 175 10.21 25.91 -5.07
N LEU A 176 11.16 26.48 -4.33
CA LEU A 176 12.15 25.72 -3.57
C LEU A 176 11.48 24.78 -2.57
N GLN A 177 10.51 25.30 -1.82
CA GLN A 177 9.71 24.48 -0.91
C GLN A 177 9.00 23.35 -1.62
N ILE A 178 8.35 23.62 -2.76
CA ILE A 178 7.65 22.59 -3.53
C ILE A 178 8.60 21.46 -3.92
N TYR A 179 9.80 21.77 -4.42
CA TYR A 179 10.75 20.73 -4.79
C TYR A 179 11.22 19.91 -3.58
N LEU A 180 11.41 20.53 -2.41
CA LEU A 180 11.86 19.81 -1.21
C LEU A 180 10.74 19.01 -0.52
N GLU A 181 9.49 19.48 -0.56
CA GLU A 181 8.34 18.79 0.04
C GLU A 181 7.71 17.72 -0.86
N PHE A 182 7.86 17.85 -2.18
CA PHE A 182 7.23 16.98 -3.17
C PHE A 182 8.31 16.35 -4.09
N PRO A 183 8.95 15.25 -3.65
CA PRO A 183 10.05 14.62 -4.38
C PRO A 183 9.73 14.24 -5.82
N GLU A 184 8.48 13.86 -6.11
CA GLU A 184 8.00 13.57 -7.46
C GLU A 184 8.09 14.77 -8.40
N VAL A 185 7.82 15.99 -7.89
CA VAL A 185 7.91 17.23 -8.65
C VAL A 185 9.39 17.58 -8.89
N ALA A 186 10.24 17.39 -7.89
CA ALA A 186 11.68 17.56 -8.04
C ALA A 186 12.28 16.57 -9.06
N LEU A 187 11.89 15.29 -9.01
CA LEU A 187 12.33 14.28 -9.98
C LEU A 187 11.84 14.60 -11.40
N TRP A 188 10.60 15.08 -11.54
CA TRP A 188 10.10 15.54 -12.83
C TRP A 188 10.93 16.71 -13.37
N GLN A 189 11.24 17.71 -12.54
CA GLN A 189 12.06 18.86 -12.94
C GLN A 189 13.49 18.44 -13.34
N LEU A 190 14.08 17.51 -12.60
CA LEU A 190 15.41 16.97 -12.89
C LEU A 190 15.45 16.23 -14.24
N LYS A 191 14.36 15.60 -14.69
CA LYS A 191 14.28 15.03 -16.05
C LYS A 191 14.37 16.11 -17.14
N GLN A 192 13.84 17.31 -16.87
CA GLN A 192 13.82 18.39 -17.85
C GLN A 192 15.17 19.12 -17.93
N THR A 193 15.83 19.31 -16.79
CA THR A 193 16.97 20.25 -16.67
C THR A 193 18.26 19.61 -16.17
N GLY A 194 18.21 18.39 -15.64
CA GLY A 194 19.37 17.68 -15.10
C GLY A 194 20.45 17.31 -16.12
N VAL A 195 20.16 17.41 -17.43
CA VAL A 195 21.19 17.29 -18.49
C VAL A 195 22.18 18.47 -18.48
N ARG A 196 21.81 19.61 -17.88
CA ARG A 196 22.61 20.83 -17.86
C ARG A 196 23.67 20.87 -16.75
N ILE A 197 23.64 19.91 -15.82
CA ILE A 197 24.51 19.88 -14.64
C ILE A 197 25.48 18.71 -14.68
N ASN A 198 26.50 18.73 -13.83
CA ASN A 198 27.48 17.64 -13.76
C ASN A 198 26.80 16.29 -13.44
N HIS A 199 27.20 15.21 -14.13
CA HIS A 199 26.65 13.86 -13.95
C HIS A 199 26.66 13.39 -12.49
N ASN A 200 27.70 13.72 -11.72
CA ASN A 200 27.80 13.38 -10.30
C ASN A 200 26.73 14.12 -9.48
N SER A 201 26.60 15.43 -9.67
CA SER A 201 25.56 16.26 -9.02
C SER A 201 24.15 15.78 -9.38
N TYR A 202 23.91 15.46 -10.65
CA TYR A 202 22.65 14.87 -11.12
C TYR A 202 22.33 13.53 -10.45
N SER A 203 23.30 12.61 -10.40
CA SER A 203 23.13 11.29 -9.77
C SER A 203 22.78 11.41 -8.28
N LYS A 204 23.45 12.32 -7.56
CA LYS A 204 23.19 12.59 -6.13
C LYS A 204 21.77 13.12 -5.90
N LEU A 205 21.35 14.11 -6.67
CA LEU A 205 20.00 14.68 -6.59
C LEU A 205 18.92 13.65 -6.91
N ILE A 206 19.10 12.90 -8.00
CA ILE A 206 18.16 11.82 -8.38
C ILE A 206 18.06 10.76 -7.29
N ASN A 207 19.19 10.30 -6.74
CA ASN A 207 19.19 9.27 -5.72
C ASN A 207 18.55 9.77 -4.41
N TYR A 208 18.82 11.01 -4.01
CA TYR A 208 18.20 11.64 -2.85
C TYR A 208 16.68 11.66 -3.01
N PHE A 209 16.13 12.27 -4.06
CA PHE A 209 14.67 12.38 -4.20
C PHE A 209 14.00 11.03 -4.48
N LYS A 210 14.66 10.07 -5.16
CA LYS A 210 14.17 8.70 -5.28
C LYS A 210 14.08 7.99 -3.92
N SER A 211 15.06 8.19 -3.03
CA SER A 211 15.00 7.59 -1.68
C SER A 211 13.80 8.13 -0.90
N GLN A 212 13.53 9.43 -0.99
CA GLN A 212 12.36 10.06 -0.36
C GLN A 212 11.03 9.52 -0.93
N THR A 213 10.98 9.18 -2.23
CA THR A 213 9.79 8.50 -2.79
C THR A 213 9.59 7.06 -2.29
N LYS A 214 10.66 6.32 -1.96
CA LYS A 214 10.54 4.97 -1.39
C LYS A 214 9.91 5.02 0.00
N ASP A 215 10.34 5.97 0.83
CA ASP A 215 9.77 6.18 2.17
C ASP A 215 8.30 6.63 2.10
N LEU A 216 7.93 7.45 1.11
CA LEU A 216 6.54 7.85 0.87
C LEU A 216 5.66 6.69 0.38
N ASN A 217 6.18 5.82 -0.49
CA ASN A 217 5.47 4.64 -0.94
C ASN A 217 5.25 3.66 0.21
N GLN A 218 6.27 3.41 1.04
CA GLN A 218 6.14 2.60 2.25
C GLN A 218 5.13 3.21 3.25
N LEU A 219 5.13 4.54 3.43
CA LEU A 219 4.14 5.20 4.29
C LEU A 219 2.71 5.08 3.72
N SER A 220 2.56 5.15 2.39
CA SER A 220 1.26 4.99 1.72
C SER A 220 0.75 3.54 1.78
N GLU A 221 1.65 2.57 1.74
CA GLU A 221 1.35 1.14 1.91
C GLU A 221 0.86 0.87 3.36
N VAL A 222 1.55 1.40 4.37
CA VAL A 222 1.11 1.31 5.79
C VAL A 222 -0.28 1.94 5.98
N ILE A 223 -0.54 3.10 5.38
CA ILE A 223 -1.84 3.77 5.49
C ILE A 223 -2.93 2.92 4.84
N LEU A 224 -2.69 2.38 3.65
CA LEU A 224 -3.68 1.58 2.92
C LEU A 224 -4.02 0.27 3.64
N PHE A 225 -3.01 -0.45 4.14
CA PHE A 225 -3.23 -1.68 4.90
C PHE A 225 -4.06 -1.40 6.16
N ASN A 226 -3.72 -0.36 6.92
CA ASN A 226 -4.45 0.01 8.13
C ASN A 226 -5.88 0.51 7.85
N GLU A 227 -6.08 1.25 6.75
CA GLU A 227 -7.41 1.69 6.32
C GLU A 227 -8.30 0.50 5.94
N ALA A 228 -7.77 -0.44 5.14
CA ALA A 228 -8.48 -1.68 4.79
C ALA A 228 -8.80 -2.52 6.03
N LEU A 229 -7.85 -2.63 6.97
CA LEU A 229 -8.03 -3.33 8.24
C LEU A 229 -9.13 -2.66 9.09
N SER A 230 -9.19 -1.33 9.13
CA SER A 230 -10.23 -0.59 9.85
C SER A 230 -11.61 -0.88 9.25
N TYR A 231 -11.77 -0.76 7.92
CA TYR A 231 -13.06 -1.06 7.28
C TYR A 231 -13.49 -2.51 7.50
N ALA A 232 -12.55 -3.46 7.47
CA ALA A 232 -12.84 -4.86 7.77
C ALA A 232 -13.28 -5.06 9.22
N LYS A 233 -12.63 -4.40 10.20
CA LYS A 233 -12.98 -4.47 11.63
C LYS A 233 -14.36 -3.91 11.92
N ASP A 234 -14.71 -2.82 11.24
CA ASP A 234 -16.02 -2.17 11.38
C ASP A 234 -17.13 -2.91 10.62
N ASN A 235 -16.84 -4.08 10.01
CA ASN A 235 -17.72 -4.80 9.09
C ASN A 235 -18.27 -3.91 7.95
N ASN A 236 -17.54 -2.85 7.58
CA ASN A 236 -17.91 -1.94 6.51
C ASN A 236 -17.47 -2.49 5.15
N ILE A 237 -18.14 -3.57 4.73
CA ILE A 237 -17.84 -4.30 3.48
C ILE A 237 -17.96 -3.38 2.26
N SER A 238 -18.90 -2.42 2.27
CA SER A 238 -19.09 -1.48 1.16
C SER A 238 -17.88 -0.57 0.98
N SER A 239 -17.35 0.01 2.07
CA SER A 239 -16.13 0.82 2.01
C SER A 239 -14.92 -0.01 1.58
N LEU A 240 -14.78 -1.24 2.07
CA LEU A 240 -13.71 -2.15 1.67
C LEU A 240 -13.77 -2.48 0.16
N GLN A 241 -14.96 -2.78 -0.36
CA GLN A 241 -15.16 -3.05 -1.79
C GLN A 241 -14.89 -1.80 -2.65
N ASN A 242 -15.29 -0.62 -2.19
CA ASN A 242 -14.99 0.64 -2.86
C ASN A 242 -13.48 0.94 -2.86
N LEU A 243 -12.79 0.72 -1.74
CA LEU A 243 -11.34 0.86 -1.63
C LEU A 243 -10.62 -0.09 -2.58
N LEU A 244 -11.04 -1.37 -2.61
CA LEU A 244 -10.49 -2.36 -3.52
C LEU A 244 -10.74 -1.96 -4.98
N LYS A 245 -11.96 -1.57 -5.34
CA LYS A 245 -12.32 -1.17 -6.72
C LYS A 245 -11.50 0.04 -7.19
N ASN A 246 -11.40 1.09 -6.37
CA ASN A 246 -10.65 2.30 -6.71
C ASN A 246 -9.16 2.00 -6.85
N THR A 247 -8.61 1.20 -5.93
CA THR A 247 -7.21 0.78 -5.99
C THR A 247 -6.95 -0.07 -7.22
N ARG A 248 -7.83 -1.04 -7.54
CA ARG A 248 -7.72 -1.95 -8.68
C ARG A 248 -7.62 -1.18 -9.99
N ASN A 249 -8.53 -0.23 -10.23
CA ASN A 249 -8.51 0.55 -11.47
C ASN A 249 -7.17 1.27 -11.66
N ARG A 250 -6.67 1.92 -10.60
CA ARG A 250 -5.37 2.61 -10.65
C ARG A 250 -4.20 1.65 -10.87
N ILE A 251 -4.19 0.52 -10.16
CA ILE A 251 -3.10 -0.46 -10.24
C ILE A 251 -3.09 -1.15 -11.60
N PHE A 252 -4.25 -1.50 -12.16
CA PHE A 252 -4.33 -2.14 -13.48
C PHE A 252 -3.82 -1.21 -14.58
N GLU A 253 -4.15 0.08 -14.52
CA GLU A 253 -3.57 1.07 -15.44
C GLU A 253 -2.05 1.19 -15.27
N ASN A 254 -1.54 1.22 -14.04
CA ASN A 254 -0.10 1.25 -13.79
C ASN A 254 0.61 -0.02 -14.30
N LEU A 255 -0.01 -1.20 -14.15
CA LEU A 255 0.52 -2.46 -14.68
C LEU A 255 0.56 -2.43 -16.22
N LYS A 256 -0.45 -1.87 -16.89
CA LYS A 256 -0.46 -1.69 -18.35
C LYS A 256 0.65 -0.74 -18.81
N ILE A 257 0.84 0.39 -18.12
CA ILE A 257 1.94 1.33 -18.40
C ILE A 257 3.30 0.63 -18.20
N LEU A 258 3.45 -0.13 -17.12
CA LEU A 258 4.68 -0.86 -16.84
C LEU A 258 4.94 -1.93 -17.91
N ARG A 259 3.91 -2.65 -18.34
CA ARG A 259 4.00 -3.63 -19.44
C ARG A 259 4.58 -3.02 -20.71
N GLN A 260 4.12 -1.84 -21.12
CA GLN A 260 4.61 -1.17 -22.33
C GLN A 260 6.13 -0.95 -22.30
N SER A 261 6.72 -0.78 -21.12
CA SER A 261 8.17 -0.64 -20.98
C SER A 261 8.98 -1.92 -21.23
N TYR A 262 8.33 -3.09 -21.29
CA TYR A 262 8.97 -4.40 -21.52
C TYR A 262 8.36 -5.19 -22.68
N GLU A 263 7.53 -4.56 -23.52
CA GLU A 263 6.80 -5.25 -24.59
C GLU A 263 7.74 -5.86 -25.64
N ASN A 264 8.85 -5.17 -25.93
CA ASN A 264 9.77 -5.50 -27.01
C ASN A 264 11.01 -6.29 -26.57
N SER A 265 11.50 -6.07 -25.35
CA SER A 265 12.69 -6.74 -24.84
C SER A 265 12.68 -6.85 -23.31
N ILE A 266 13.24 -7.96 -22.84
CA ILE A 266 13.55 -8.20 -21.44
C ILE A 266 15.02 -8.57 -21.37
N ASP A 267 15.73 -7.93 -20.46
CA ASP A 267 17.06 -8.37 -20.06
C ASP A 267 16.92 -9.60 -19.16
N ALA A 268 17.40 -10.75 -19.63
CA ALA A 268 17.30 -12.02 -18.93
C ALA A 268 18.05 -11.99 -17.59
N ASP A 269 19.15 -11.26 -17.50
CA ASP A 269 19.95 -11.15 -16.27
C ASP A 269 19.21 -10.35 -15.18
N ASN A 270 18.24 -9.52 -15.59
CA ASN A 270 17.43 -8.70 -14.72
C ASN A 270 15.98 -9.19 -14.57
N LEU A 271 15.68 -10.44 -14.95
CA LEU A 271 14.32 -10.98 -14.94
C LEU A 271 13.62 -10.83 -13.58
N ASN A 272 14.29 -11.24 -12.49
CA ASN A 272 13.72 -11.14 -11.14
C ASN A 272 13.42 -9.68 -10.74
N LEU A 273 14.30 -8.75 -11.11
CA LEU A 273 14.11 -7.33 -10.84
C LEU A 273 12.92 -6.75 -11.62
N ILE A 274 12.68 -7.25 -12.83
CA ILE A 274 11.52 -6.86 -13.64
C ILE A 274 10.24 -7.42 -13.02
N MET A 275 10.24 -8.70 -12.63
CA MET A 275 9.10 -9.32 -11.94
C MET A 275 8.77 -8.62 -10.62
N ASP A 276 9.79 -8.18 -9.87
CA ASP A 276 9.61 -7.37 -8.68
C ASP A 276 8.89 -6.06 -8.94
N LYS A 277 9.10 -5.42 -10.09
CA LYS A 277 8.39 -4.18 -10.42
C LYS A 277 6.90 -4.45 -10.57
N PHE A 278 6.52 -5.51 -11.28
CA PHE A 278 5.10 -5.88 -11.43
C PHE A 278 4.46 -6.23 -10.09
N ILE A 279 5.15 -7.00 -9.26
CA ILE A 279 4.63 -7.41 -7.94
C ILE A 279 4.50 -6.21 -7.01
N ASN A 280 5.50 -5.32 -6.95
CA ASN A 280 5.40 -4.12 -6.12
C ASN A 280 4.32 -3.16 -6.64
N THR A 281 4.14 -3.05 -7.95
CA THR A 281 2.99 -2.31 -8.52
C THR A 281 1.65 -2.92 -8.07
N ALA A 282 1.54 -4.26 -8.02
CA ALA A 282 0.33 -4.94 -7.58
C ALA A 282 0.15 -4.99 -6.05
N SER A 283 1.22 -4.79 -5.27
CA SER A 283 1.22 -4.98 -3.81
C SER A 283 0.13 -4.23 -3.03
N PRO A 284 -0.34 -3.03 -3.41
CA PRO A 284 -1.45 -2.38 -2.72
C PRO A 284 -2.74 -3.22 -2.73
N LEU A 285 -2.97 -4.00 -3.79
CA LEU A 285 -4.12 -4.90 -3.88
C LEU A 285 -3.96 -6.09 -2.93
N PHE A 286 -2.75 -6.66 -2.85
CA PHE A 286 -2.45 -7.75 -1.92
C PHE A 286 -2.64 -7.32 -0.48
N GLN A 287 -2.19 -6.10 -0.13
CA GLN A 287 -2.34 -5.56 1.22
C GLN A 287 -3.82 -5.42 1.63
N ILE A 288 -4.69 -4.91 0.75
CA ILE A 288 -6.13 -4.82 1.02
C ILE A 288 -6.73 -6.22 1.25
N LEU A 289 -6.36 -7.19 0.40
CA LEU A 289 -6.84 -8.57 0.52
C LEU A 289 -6.37 -9.21 1.83
N PHE A 290 -5.10 -9.04 2.20
CA PHE A 290 -4.54 -9.62 3.43
C PHE A 290 -5.10 -8.96 4.68
N ALA A 291 -5.35 -7.65 4.67
CA ALA A 291 -6.07 -6.98 5.76
C ALA A 291 -7.49 -7.52 5.92
N ALA A 292 -8.19 -7.75 4.79
CA ALA A 292 -9.52 -8.36 4.80
C ALA A 292 -9.49 -9.79 5.35
N TYR A 293 -8.49 -10.60 4.98
CA TYR A 293 -8.31 -11.97 5.48
C TYR A 293 -8.23 -12.04 7.00
N LEU A 294 -7.46 -11.13 7.62
CA LEU A 294 -7.19 -11.16 9.06
C LEU A 294 -8.42 -10.87 9.94
N VAL A 295 -9.52 -10.39 9.36
CA VAL A 295 -10.65 -9.84 10.14
C VAL A 295 -12.00 -10.36 9.67
N LEU A 296 -12.20 -10.51 8.36
CA LEU A 296 -13.49 -10.94 7.83
C LEU A 296 -13.75 -12.40 8.17
N ASN A 297 -15.03 -12.74 8.36
CA ASN A 297 -15.42 -14.13 8.44
C ASN A 297 -15.14 -14.87 7.11
N LYS A 298 -14.86 -16.16 7.22
CA LYS A 298 -14.47 -17.03 6.10
C LYS A 298 -15.42 -16.94 4.91
N LYS A 299 -16.73 -16.96 5.13
CA LYS A 299 -17.72 -16.93 4.04
C LYS A 299 -17.60 -15.66 3.18
N ILE A 300 -17.49 -14.49 3.81
CA ILE A 300 -17.36 -13.21 3.09
C ILE A 300 -16.00 -13.15 2.39
N PHE A 301 -14.93 -13.52 3.09
CA PHE A 301 -13.58 -13.50 2.55
C PHE A 301 -13.44 -14.40 1.31
N ASN A 302 -14.03 -15.59 1.32
CA ASN A 302 -13.95 -16.54 0.19
C ASN A 302 -14.54 -15.97 -1.09
N SER A 303 -15.67 -15.24 -0.98
CA SER A 303 -16.29 -14.57 -2.12
C SER A 303 -15.41 -13.45 -2.65
N LEU A 304 -14.78 -12.67 -1.77
CA LEU A 304 -13.85 -11.61 -2.13
C LEU A 304 -12.61 -12.17 -2.82
N LEU A 305 -12.01 -13.21 -2.26
CA LEU A 305 -10.80 -13.86 -2.75
C LEU A 305 -11.00 -14.44 -4.16
N SER A 306 -12.13 -15.12 -4.39
CA SER A 306 -12.44 -15.71 -5.70
C SER A 306 -12.56 -14.65 -6.79
N GLN A 307 -13.28 -13.57 -6.51
CA GLN A 307 -13.39 -12.43 -7.44
C GLN A 307 -12.03 -11.75 -7.66
N PHE A 308 -11.25 -11.57 -6.59
CA PHE A 308 -9.95 -10.92 -6.65
C PHE A 308 -8.96 -11.68 -7.55
N LEU A 309 -8.85 -13.00 -7.38
CA LEU A 309 -7.95 -13.82 -8.21
C LEU A 309 -8.43 -13.88 -9.66
N PHE A 310 -9.74 -13.90 -9.89
CA PHE A 310 -10.30 -13.79 -11.25
C PHE A 310 -9.92 -12.46 -11.91
N ASP A 311 -10.09 -11.33 -11.21
CA ASP A 311 -9.75 -10.00 -11.72
C ASP A 311 -8.27 -9.87 -12.07
N LEU A 312 -7.37 -10.52 -11.31
CA LEU A 312 -5.94 -10.54 -11.62
C LEU A 312 -5.63 -11.30 -12.91
N LEU A 313 -6.39 -12.37 -13.23
CA LEU A 313 -6.20 -13.15 -14.46
C LEU A 313 -6.81 -12.46 -15.69
N GLU A 314 -7.90 -11.72 -15.50
CA GLU A 314 -8.66 -11.06 -16.56
C GLU A 314 -8.48 -9.54 -16.53
N ILE A 315 -7.23 -9.08 -16.43
CA ILE A 315 -6.92 -7.65 -16.58
C ILE A 315 -7.33 -7.20 -17.99
N ASP A 316 -8.24 -6.21 -18.06
CA ASP A 316 -8.79 -5.70 -19.32
C ASP A 316 -7.68 -5.37 -20.33
N ASP A 317 -7.88 -5.80 -21.58
CA ASP A 317 -6.97 -5.60 -22.72
C ASP A 317 -5.54 -6.16 -22.57
N TRP A 318 -5.23 -6.87 -21.47
CA TRP A 318 -3.91 -7.49 -21.30
C TRP A 318 -3.62 -8.49 -22.42
N LYS A 319 -4.61 -9.31 -22.77
CA LYS A 319 -4.47 -10.40 -23.75
C LYS A 319 -4.59 -9.96 -25.22
N LYS A 320 -5.06 -8.74 -25.50
CA LYS A 320 -5.27 -8.27 -26.89
C LYS A 320 -4.00 -7.76 -27.57
N GLN A 321 -3.00 -7.42 -26.78
CA GLN A 321 -1.73 -6.87 -27.25
C GLN A 321 -0.70 -8.01 -27.33
N GLY A 322 0.10 -8.06 -28.38
CA GLY A 322 1.19 -9.03 -28.51
C GLY A 322 2.31 -8.80 -27.49
N GLY A 323 3.43 -9.51 -27.64
CA GLY A 323 4.63 -9.29 -26.83
C GLY A 323 5.27 -10.57 -26.32
N LEU A 324 6.31 -10.41 -25.50
CA LEU A 324 7.06 -11.52 -24.92
C LEU A 324 6.17 -12.37 -24.00
N MET A 325 6.22 -13.70 -24.17
CA MET A 325 5.47 -14.66 -23.35
C MET A 325 5.62 -14.40 -21.85
N LYS A 326 6.83 -14.08 -21.39
CA LYS A 326 7.11 -13.77 -19.97
C LYS A 326 6.31 -12.58 -19.44
N ILE A 327 6.05 -11.56 -20.26
CA ILE A 327 5.23 -10.40 -19.89
C ILE A 327 3.75 -10.72 -20.06
N HIS A 328 3.41 -11.52 -21.07
CA HIS A 328 2.04 -11.94 -21.28
C HIS A 328 1.48 -12.69 -20.05
N HIS A 329 2.30 -13.51 -19.39
CA HIS A 329 1.91 -14.35 -18.25
C HIS A 329 2.10 -13.70 -16.86
N ILE A 330 2.26 -12.37 -16.81
CA ILE A 330 2.29 -11.63 -15.53
C ILE A 330 1.02 -11.86 -14.69
N PRO A 331 -0.22 -11.91 -15.25
CA PRO A 331 -1.42 -12.26 -14.50
C PRO A 331 -1.28 -13.55 -13.67
N GLU A 332 -0.73 -14.62 -14.25
CA GLU A 332 -0.47 -15.87 -13.56
C GLU A 332 0.59 -15.73 -12.48
N LEU A 333 1.65 -14.96 -12.73
CA LEU A 333 2.63 -14.62 -11.70
C LEU A 333 1.98 -13.89 -10.51
N LEU A 334 1.10 -12.93 -10.77
CA LEU A 334 0.42 -12.18 -9.71
C LEU A 334 -0.49 -13.10 -8.88
N VAL A 335 -1.23 -14.01 -9.51
CA VAL A 335 -2.04 -15.00 -8.80
C VAL A 335 -1.17 -15.97 -8.01
N TYR A 336 -0.12 -16.53 -8.63
CA TYR A 336 0.86 -17.40 -7.97
C TYR A 336 1.39 -16.77 -6.69
N VAL A 337 1.90 -15.54 -6.78
CA VAL A 337 2.44 -14.80 -5.64
C VAL A 337 1.35 -14.55 -4.60
N CYS A 338 0.17 -14.08 -5.02
CA CYS A 338 -0.93 -13.75 -4.12
C CYS A 338 -1.37 -14.96 -3.28
N HIS A 339 -1.62 -16.10 -3.91
CA HIS A 339 -2.15 -17.26 -3.17
C HIS A 339 -1.07 -17.93 -2.32
N TYR A 340 0.21 -17.93 -2.73
CA TYR A 340 1.29 -18.43 -1.88
C TYR A 340 1.49 -17.55 -0.65
N LEU A 341 1.46 -16.23 -0.80
CA LEU A 341 1.58 -15.31 0.35
C LEU A 341 0.38 -15.40 1.28
N LEU A 342 -0.84 -15.50 0.74
CA LEU A 342 -2.04 -15.71 1.55
C LEU A 342 -1.99 -17.06 2.30
N GLY A 343 -1.54 -18.11 1.63
CA GLY A 343 -1.34 -19.42 2.24
C GLY A 343 -0.29 -19.41 3.35
N THR A 344 0.82 -18.72 3.11
CA THR A 344 1.88 -18.45 4.10
C THR A 344 1.32 -17.70 5.31
N LEU A 345 0.51 -16.67 5.07
CA LEU A 345 -0.16 -15.91 6.12
C LEU A 345 -1.17 -16.78 6.89
N SER A 346 -1.86 -17.70 6.21
CA SER A 346 -2.82 -18.61 6.84
C SER A 346 -2.13 -19.59 7.79
N ILE A 347 -0.98 -20.16 7.38
CA ILE A 347 -0.13 -20.98 8.26
C ILE A 347 0.32 -20.17 9.47
N ASN A 348 0.79 -18.94 9.25
CA ASN A 348 1.28 -18.06 10.32
C ASN A 348 0.19 -17.68 11.33
N ASN A 349 -1.08 -17.78 10.96
CA ASN A 349 -2.24 -17.53 11.82
C ASN A 349 -2.96 -18.84 12.24
N HIS A 350 -2.35 -20.00 12.01
CA HIS A 350 -2.89 -21.33 12.35
C HIS A 350 -4.27 -21.64 11.73
N ASP A 351 -4.55 -21.11 10.52
CA ASP A 351 -5.84 -21.28 9.83
C ASP A 351 -5.71 -22.24 8.64
N LEU A 352 -5.62 -23.53 8.96
CA LEU A 352 -5.48 -24.61 7.96
C LEU A 352 -6.71 -24.77 7.06
N GLU A 353 -7.90 -24.46 7.55
CA GLU A 353 -9.13 -24.56 6.75
C GLU A 353 -9.08 -23.62 5.54
N ASN A 354 -8.48 -22.43 5.69
CA ASN A 354 -8.32 -21.49 4.59
C ASN A 354 -7.43 -22.03 3.46
N ILE A 355 -6.52 -22.95 3.76
CA ILE A 355 -5.68 -23.60 2.74
C ILE A 355 -6.52 -24.48 1.81
N ILE A 356 -7.52 -25.18 2.35
CA ILE A 356 -8.48 -25.97 1.54
C ILE A 356 -9.30 -25.03 0.66
N ILE A 357 -9.72 -23.89 1.20
CA ILE A 357 -10.47 -22.88 0.45
C ILE A 357 -9.63 -22.36 -0.72
N ILE A 358 -8.40 -21.90 -0.46
CA ILE A 358 -7.49 -21.36 -1.48
C ILE A 358 -7.25 -22.38 -2.59
N SER A 359 -6.96 -23.63 -2.24
CA SER A 359 -6.64 -24.67 -3.23
C SER A 359 -7.83 -24.99 -4.15
N LYS A 360 -9.07 -24.91 -3.63
CA LYS A 360 -10.31 -25.25 -4.35
C LYS A 360 -10.99 -24.06 -5.04
N ILE A 361 -10.31 -22.91 -5.17
CA ILE A 361 -10.85 -21.81 -5.98
C ILE A 361 -10.85 -22.22 -7.46
N LYS A 362 -11.99 -22.08 -8.13
CA LYS A 362 -12.10 -22.30 -9.57
C LYS A 362 -11.71 -21.04 -10.33
N LEU A 363 -10.73 -21.16 -11.20
CA LEU A 363 -10.19 -20.06 -12.00
C LEU A 363 -10.19 -20.43 -13.50
N PRO A 364 -10.32 -19.44 -14.39
CA PRO A 364 -10.24 -19.67 -15.82
C PRO A 364 -8.84 -20.19 -16.19
N ILE A 365 -8.79 -21.11 -17.16
CA ILE A 365 -7.54 -21.61 -17.73
C ILE A 365 -7.11 -20.66 -18.84
N TYR A 366 -5.89 -20.14 -18.74
CA TYR A 366 -5.33 -19.21 -19.72
C TYR A 366 -5.31 -19.78 -21.16
N THR A 367 -5.03 -21.07 -21.33
CA THR A 367 -4.87 -21.72 -22.64
C THR A 367 -6.18 -22.25 -23.26
N GLU A 368 -7.29 -22.27 -22.51
CA GLU A 368 -8.53 -22.94 -22.91
C GLU A 368 -9.74 -22.07 -22.57
N HIS A 369 -10.17 -21.22 -23.51
CA HIS A 369 -11.32 -20.32 -23.31
C HIS A 369 -12.58 -21.09 -22.86
N GLY A 370 -13.21 -20.62 -21.78
CA GLY A 370 -14.44 -21.21 -21.23
C GLY A 370 -14.22 -22.38 -20.28
N HIS A 371 -12.99 -22.85 -20.10
CA HIS A 371 -12.66 -23.91 -19.16
C HIS A 371 -12.17 -23.34 -17.82
N TYR A 372 -12.65 -23.92 -16.74
CA TYR A 372 -12.25 -23.60 -15.37
C TYR A 372 -11.57 -24.81 -14.74
N LYS A 373 -10.47 -24.57 -14.03
CA LYS A 373 -9.78 -25.57 -13.20
C LYS A 373 -9.71 -25.10 -11.76
N TYR A 374 -9.60 -26.03 -10.83
CA TYR A 374 -9.23 -25.67 -9.47
C TYR A 374 -7.80 -25.09 -9.47
N LEU A 375 -7.51 -24.17 -8.55
CA LEU A 375 -6.20 -23.55 -8.44
C LEU A 375 -5.10 -24.61 -8.33
N TYR A 376 -5.30 -25.65 -7.53
CA TYR A 376 -4.32 -26.74 -7.37
C TYR A 376 -4.05 -27.54 -8.66
N GLU A 377 -4.94 -27.50 -9.65
CA GLU A 377 -4.79 -28.20 -10.93
C GLU A 377 -4.08 -27.35 -11.99
N ASN A 378 -3.96 -26.05 -11.74
CA ASN A 378 -3.38 -25.11 -12.70
C ASN A 378 -1.89 -24.94 -12.45
N ARG A 379 -1.07 -25.65 -13.24
CA ARG A 379 0.39 -25.70 -13.08
C ARG A 379 1.08 -24.34 -13.19
N SER A 380 0.57 -23.43 -14.01
CA SER A 380 1.11 -22.07 -14.11
C SER A 380 0.86 -21.25 -12.84
N LEU A 381 -0.10 -21.66 -12.03
CA LEU A 381 -0.42 -21.05 -10.75
C LEU A 381 0.16 -21.81 -9.56
N THR A 382 0.69 -23.03 -9.71
CA THR A 382 1.24 -23.79 -8.58
C THR A 382 2.76 -23.89 -8.55
N GLY A 383 3.44 -23.55 -9.65
CA GLY A 383 4.90 -23.41 -9.67
C GLY A 383 5.55 -23.28 -11.04
N TRP A 384 4.91 -23.69 -12.14
CA TRP A 384 5.47 -23.55 -13.49
C TRP A 384 5.07 -22.22 -14.13
N VAL A 385 5.53 -21.12 -13.53
CA VAL A 385 5.16 -19.77 -13.96
C VAL A 385 5.96 -19.35 -15.20
N GLU A 386 5.29 -19.04 -16.31
CA GLU A 386 5.92 -18.68 -17.58
C GLU A 386 6.80 -17.43 -17.46
N SER A 387 6.41 -16.46 -16.63
CA SER A 387 7.23 -15.27 -16.33
C SER A 387 8.55 -15.58 -15.62
N LEU A 388 8.67 -16.77 -15.02
CA LEU A 388 9.85 -17.25 -14.28
C LEU A 388 10.44 -18.51 -14.94
N ASP A 389 10.52 -18.50 -16.28
CA ASP A 389 11.08 -19.57 -17.12
C ASP A 389 10.37 -20.92 -17.04
N ARG A 390 9.13 -20.96 -16.52
CA ARG A 390 8.38 -22.22 -16.31
C ARG A 390 9.16 -23.22 -15.44
N ASP A 391 10.00 -22.72 -14.54
CA ASP A 391 10.80 -23.56 -13.64
C ASP A 391 10.24 -23.47 -12.22
N CYS A 392 9.78 -24.60 -11.71
CA CYS A 392 9.16 -24.67 -10.39
C CYS A 392 10.09 -24.38 -9.22
N PHE A 393 11.40 -24.63 -9.36
CA PHE A 393 12.38 -24.31 -8.33
C PHE A 393 12.78 -22.85 -8.39
N LYS A 394 12.97 -22.28 -9.58
CA LYS A 394 13.19 -20.83 -9.73
C LYS A 394 11.99 -20.03 -9.22
N SER A 395 10.78 -20.47 -9.54
CA SER A 395 9.55 -19.80 -9.10
C SER A 395 9.42 -19.81 -7.57
N PHE A 396 9.72 -20.94 -6.94
CA PHE A 396 9.69 -21.03 -5.48
C PHE A 396 10.86 -20.27 -4.84
N GLN A 397 12.07 -20.34 -5.38
CA GLN A 397 13.22 -19.55 -4.91
C GLN A 397 12.92 -18.05 -4.95
N PHE A 398 12.25 -17.59 -6.02
CA PHE A 398 11.81 -16.22 -6.14
C PHE A 398 10.89 -15.80 -4.99
N LEU A 399 9.93 -16.64 -4.58
CA LEU A 399 9.12 -16.39 -3.37
C LEU A 399 9.94 -16.50 -2.08
N PHE A 400 10.82 -17.50 -1.99
CA PHE A 400 11.63 -17.78 -0.80
C PHE A 400 12.53 -16.59 -0.43
N ASP A 401 13.03 -15.87 -1.43
CA ASP A 401 13.86 -14.67 -1.26
C ASP A 401 13.06 -13.36 -1.24
N ALA A 402 11.72 -13.43 -1.17
CA ALA A 402 10.87 -12.25 -1.29
C ALA A 402 10.94 -11.30 -0.07
N TYR A 403 11.13 -11.83 1.15
CA TYR A 403 10.99 -11.06 2.40
C TYR A 403 11.83 -9.77 2.42
N ASN A 404 13.09 -9.86 1.99
CA ASN A 404 13.99 -8.70 1.97
C ASN A 404 13.80 -7.80 0.74
N ARG A 405 13.20 -8.33 -0.33
CA ARG A 405 12.96 -7.59 -1.59
C ARG A 405 11.67 -6.78 -1.54
N TRP A 406 10.66 -7.25 -0.82
CA TRP A 406 9.34 -6.63 -0.73
C TRP A 406 9.11 -6.13 0.69
N SER A 407 9.41 -4.85 0.93
CA SER A 407 9.36 -4.25 2.27
C SER A 407 8.00 -4.37 2.95
N TRP A 408 6.91 -4.43 2.18
CA TRP A 408 5.55 -4.57 2.71
C TRP A 408 5.26 -5.95 3.32
N LEU A 409 6.09 -6.97 3.09
CA LEU A 409 5.95 -8.27 3.79
C LEU A 409 6.24 -8.15 5.29
N LYS A 410 6.99 -7.13 5.70
CA LYS A 410 7.29 -6.85 7.12
C LYS A 410 6.06 -6.44 7.93
N PHE A 411 4.95 -6.08 7.26
CA PHE A 411 3.67 -5.82 7.91
C PHE A 411 2.92 -7.11 8.26
N LEU A 412 3.25 -8.23 7.61
CA LEU A 412 2.53 -9.50 7.70
C LEU A 412 3.31 -10.53 8.53
N PHE A 413 4.64 -10.47 8.50
CA PHE A 413 5.52 -11.45 9.12
C PHE A 413 6.58 -10.77 9.98
N ALA A 414 6.79 -11.32 11.19
CA ALA A 414 7.68 -10.73 12.19
C ALA A 414 9.15 -10.69 11.74
N ASN A 415 9.62 -11.74 11.06
CA ASN A 415 10.99 -11.83 10.54
C ASN A 415 11.05 -12.78 9.32
N GLU A 416 12.22 -12.81 8.68
CA GLU A 416 12.48 -13.63 7.49
C GLU A 416 12.34 -15.13 7.75
N LEU A 417 12.78 -15.59 8.93
CA LEU A 417 12.73 -17.01 9.28
C LEU A 417 11.29 -17.50 9.43
N ASP A 418 10.44 -16.73 10.09
CA ASP A 418 9.01 -17.04 10.25
C ASP A 418 8.30 -17.07 8.90
N PHE A 419 8.62 -16.12 8.02
CA PHE A 419 8.12 -16.11 6.64
C PHE A 419 8.53 -17.39 5.89
N LYS A 420 9.83 -17.73 5.89
CA LYS A 420 10.35 -18.91 5.18
C LYS A 420 9.78 -20.22 5.73
N LYS A 421 9.67 -20.36 7.06
CA LYS A 421 9.05 -21.51 7.72
C LYS A 421 7.58 -21.67 7.29
N SER A 422 6.79 -20.60 7.41
CA SER A 422 5.38 -20.61 7.02
C SER A 422 5.17 -20.88 5.53
N LEU A 423 6.06 -20.37 4.66
CA LEU A 423 5.99 -20.57 3.21
C LEU A 423 6.23 -22.04 2.83
N VAL A 424 7.24 -22.65 3.44
CA VAL A 424 7.54 -24.08 3.25
C VAL A 424 6.41 -24.94 3.81
N CYS A 425 5.89 -24.63 5.00
CA CYS A 425 4.75 -25.32 5.59
C CYS A 425 3.49 -25.23 4.71
N TYR A 426 3.23 -24.07 4.11
CA TYR A 426 2.11 -23.91 3.19
C TYR A 426 2.28 -24.84 1.99
N GLN A 427 3.46 -24.85 1.34
CA GLN A 427 3.67 -25.69 0.17
C GLN A 427 3.59 -27.19 0.51
N THR A 428 4.22 -27.63 1.62
CA THR A 428 4.14 -29.03 2.05
C THR A 428 2.70 -29.44 2.38
N THR A 429 1.91 -28.54 2.98
CA THR A 429 0.49 -28.77 3.27
C THR A 429 -0.32 -28.98 1.99
N ILE A 430 -0.19 -28.09 1.00
CA ILE A 430 -0.93 -28.25 -0.27
C ILE A 430 -0.46 -29.49 -1.06
N ILE A 431 0.83 -29.86 -0.99
CA ILE A 431 1.35 -31.12 -1.56
C ILE A 431 0.68 -32.32 -0.90
N MET A 432 0.52 -32.30 0.43
CA MET A 432 -0.15 -33.38 1.16
C MET A 432 -1.64 -33.48 0.80
N LEU A 433 -2.33 -32.34 0.65
CA LEU A 433 -3.72 -32.33 0.17
C LEU A 433 -3.82 -32.87 -1.27
N ASN A 434 -2.90 -32.48 -2.16
CA ASN A 434 -2.86 -33.01 -3.53
C ASN A 434 -2.63 -34.52 -3.55
N TYR A 435 -1.79 -35.04 -2.67
CA TYR A 435 -1.61 -36.48 -2.49
C TYR A 435 -2.92 -37.18 -2.08
N PHE A 436 -3.64 -36.66 -1.08
CA PHE A 436 -4.92 -37.24 -0.68
C PHE A 436 -5.96 -37.20 -1.79
N ASP A 437 -6.02 -36.12 -2.57
CA ASP A 437 -6.89 -36.06 -3.75
C ASP A 437 -6.47 -37.05 -4.85
N ALA A 438 -5.16 -37.31 -5.01
CA ALA A 438 -4.67 -38.33 -5.93
C ALA A 438 -5.04 -39.76 -5.49
N VAL A 439 -5.01 -40.03 -4.18
CA VAL A 439 -5.49 -41.30 -3.59
C VAL A 439 -6.99 -41.46 -3.75
N HIS A 440 -7.76 -40.39 -3.54
CA HIS A 440 -9.21 -40.38 -3.71
C HIS A 440 -9.62 -40.74 -5.15
N THR A 441 -8.90 -40.17 -6.13
CA THR A 441 -9.18 -40.34 -7.57
C THR A 441 -8.53 -41.57 -8.20
N ASN A 442 -7.78 -42.38 -7.44
CA ASN A 442 -6.96 -43.50 -7.94
C ASN A 442 -5.97 -43.08 -9.04
N CYS A 443 -5.56 -41.80 -9.06
CA CYS A 443 -4.68 -41.28 -10.09
C CYS A 443 -3.31 -41.98 -10.03
N LEU A 444 -2.84 -42.34 -8.84
CA LEU A 444 -1.55 -43.01 -8.60
C LEU A 444 -1.44 -44.42 -9.23
N GLU A 445 -2.56 -45.13 -9.37
CA GLU A 445 -2.58 -46.49 -9.92
C GLU A 445 -2.58 -46.52 -11.44
N THR A 446 -2.99 -45.42 -12.07
CA THR A 446 -3.15 -45.28 -13.53
C THR A 446 -2.00 -44.51 -14.19
N MET A 447 -0.94 -44.24 -13.43
CA MET A 447 0.20 -43.44 -13.88
C MET A 447 0.97 -44.10 -15.01
N ASN A 448 1.33 -43.31 -16.00
CA ASN A 448 2.28 -43.66 -17.04
C ASN A 448 3.38 -42.58 -17.14
N LEU A 449 4.35 -42.77 -18.03
CA LEU A 449 5.47 -41.84 -18.21
C LEU A 449 5.03 -40.40 -18.61
N TYR A 450 3.81 -40.22 -19.12
CA TYR A 450 3.32 -38.96 -19.68
C TYR A 450 2.29 -38.23 -18.79
N ASN A 451 1.66 -38.91 -17.83
CA ASN A 451 0.67 -38.34 -16.91
C ASN A 451 1.21 -38.33 -15.48
N THR A 452 1.56 -37.15 -14.96
CA THR A 452 1.84 -36.96 -13.52
C THR A 452 0.60 -36.45 -12.80
N CYS A 453 0.31 -37.04 -11.64
CA CYS A 453 -0.74 -36.59 -10.73
C CYS A 453 -0.24 -35.54 -9.71
N CYS A 454 1.05 -35.20 -9.78
CA CYS A 454 1.66 -34.17 -8.97
C CYS A 454 1.45 -32.81 -9.65
N ASN A 455 0.34 -32.16 -9.32
CA ASN A 455 0.01 -30.83 -9.85
C ASN A 455 0.68 -29.71 -9.06
N ILE A 456 1.25 -30.03 -7.90
CA ILE A 456 1.98 -29.11 -7.05
C ILE A 456 3.42 -29.62 -6.92
N PRO A 457 4.41 -28.89 -7.46
CA PRO A 457 5.79 -29.37 -7.48
C PRO A 457 6.41 -29.36 -6.07
N PRO A 458 7.33 -30.29 -5.74
CA PRO A 458 8.03 -30.34 -4.46
C PRO A 458 9.13 -29.28 -4.35
N SER A 459 8.85 -28.02 -4.74
CA SER A 459 9.87 -26.97 -4.87
C SER A 459 10.50 -26.55 -3.55
N SER A 460 9.78 -26.70 -2.44
CA SER A 460 10.22 -26.42 -1.07
C SER A 460 11.37 -27.29 -0.61
N ALA A 461 11.72 -28.32 -1.37
CA ALA A 461 12.87 -29.14 -1.08
C ALA A 461 14.22 -28.40 -1.20
N ILE A 462 14.23 -27.24 -1.87
CA ILE A 462 15.40 -26.34 -1.92
C ILE A 462 15.66 -25.65 -0.57
N ALA A 463 14.70 -25.68 0.36
CA ALA A 463 14.88 -25.10 1.69
C ALA A 463 15.87 -25.91 2.53
N ASP A 464 16.47 -25.24 3.50
CA ASP A 464 17.40 -25.85 4.45
C ASP A 464 16.74 -26.98 5.25
N ASN A 465 17.56 -27.94 5.68
CA ASN A 465 17.08 -29.13 6.40
C ASN A 465 16.33 -28.79 7.70
N GLU A 466 16.70 -27.70 8.38
CA GLU A 466 15.98 -27.23 9.57
C GLU A 466 14.55 -26.82 9.24
N ILE A 467 14.35 -26.02 8.18
CA ILE A 467 13.03 -25.55 7.75
C ILE A 467 12.17 -26.71 7.24
N LYS A 468 12.77 -27.66 6.51
CA LYS A 468 12.06 -28.87 6.06
C LYS A 468 11.61 -29.75 7.22
N ARG A 469 12.47 -29.95 8.24
CA ARG A 469 12.10 -30.67 9.47
C ARG A 469 10.96 -29.98 10.21
N TYR A 470 11.03 -28.65 10.32
CA TYR A 470 9.95 -27.85 10.91
C TYR A 470 8.62 -28.08 10.19
N ALA A 471 8.63 -28.05 8.85
CA ALA A 471 7.42 -28.28 8.06
C ALA A 471 6.87 -29.71 8.20
N ASN A 472 7.73 -30.72 8.26
CA ASN A 472 7.29 -32.10 8.53
C ASN A 472 6.68 -32.25 9.93
N HIS A 473 7.28 -31.59 10.93
CA HIS A 473 6.73 -31.56 12.29
C HIS A 473 5.36 -30.86 12.33
N TYR A 474 5.23 -29.73 11.65
CA TYR A 474 3.98 -28.99 11.53
C TYR A 474 2.85 -29.86 10.94
N LEU A 475 3.13 -30.70 9.93
CA LEU A 475 2.12 -31.62 9.39
C LEU A 475 1.66 -32.65 10.44
N ILE A 476 2.59 -33.17 11.25
CA ILE A 476 2.30 -34.15 12.31
C ILE A 476 1.49 -33.51 13.45
N GLU A 477 1.87 -32.31 13.89
CA GLU A 477 1.14 -31.55 14.92
C GLU A 477 -0.32 -31.29 14.52
N ASN A 478 -0.58 -31.17 13.22
CA ASN A 478 -1.90 -30.90 12.67
C ASN A 478 -2.59 -32.15 12.08
N ARG A 479 -2.24 -33.35 12.56
CA ARG A 479 -2.84 -34.63 12.12
C ARG A 479 -4.37 -34.68 12.18
N GLU A 480 -5.00 -34.01 13.14
CA GLU A 480 -6.46 -34.03 13.30
C GLU A 480 -7.15 -33.40 12.07
N PHE A 481 -6.60 -32.29 11.57
CA PHE A 481 -7.06 -31.63 10.35
C PHE A 481 -6.98 -32.56 9.14
N PHE A 482 -5.87 -33.27 8.96
CA PHE A 482 -5.71 -34.22 7.86
C PHE A 482 -6.63 -35.43 7.99
N ASN A 483 -6.78 -35.98 9.21
CA ASN A 483 -7.72 -37.07 9.47
C ASN A 483 -9.16 -36.66 9.17
N GLN A 484 -9.58 -35.45 9.54
CA GLN A 484 -10.89 -34.92 9.18
C GLN A 484 -11.05 -34.82 7.65
N TYR A 485 -10.03 -34.32 6.94
CA TYR A 485 -10.04 -34.25 5.47
C TYR A 485 -10.24 -35.64 4.82
N LEU A 486 -9.56 -36.67 5.33
CA LEU A 486 -9.71 -38.05 4.85
C LEU A 486 -11.13 -38.58 5.08
N VAL A 487 -11.72 -38.32 6.25
CA VAL A 487 -13.10 -38.71 6.57
C VAL A 487 -14.09 -38.03 5.63
N GLU A 488 -13.96 -36.72 5.41
CA GLU A 488 -14.81 -35.95 4.49
C GLU A 488 -14.74 -36.48 3.04
N LYS A 489 -13.59 -36.99 2.63
CA LYS A 489 -13.35 -37.56 1.30
C LYS A 489 -13.62 -39.06 1.21
N ASN A 490 -14.03 -39.70 2.31
CA ASN A 490 -14.24 -41.14 2.42
C ASN A 490 -13.00 -41.96 1.97
N ILE A 491 -11.82 -41.57 2.43
CA ILE A 491 -10.54 -42.24 2.14
C ILE A 491 -10.10 -43.04 3.37
N SER A 492 -9.83 -44.34 3.21
CA SER A 492 -9.31 -45.16 4.32
C SER A 492 -7.82 -44.89 4.57
N LYS A 493 -7.42 -44.89 5.85
CA LYS A 493 -6.01 -44.73 6.26
C LYS A 493 -5.10 -45.78 5.62
N GLU A 494 -5.56 -47.03 5.53
CA GLU A 494 -4.84 -48.12 4.89
C GLU A 494 -4.51 -47.81 3.42
N LYS A 495 -5.49 -47.29 2.66
CA LYS A 495 -5.29 -46.93 1.25
C LYS A 495 -4.26 -45.82 1.10
N VAL A 496 -4.28 -44.83 2.00
CA VAL A 496 -3.25 -43.79 2.07
C VAL A 496 -1.87 -44.44 2.25
N ILE A 497 -1.65 -45.21 3.31
CA ILE A 497 -0.35 -45.85 3.58
C ILE A 497 0.15 -46.66 2.37
N ASN A 498 -0.72 -47.47 1.77
CA ASN A 498 -0.36 -48.36 0.65
C ASN A 498 0.07 -47.59 -0.62
N GLN A 499 -0.46 -46.39 -0.84
CA GLN A 499 -0.12 -45.58 -2.02
C GLN A 499 1.02 -44.57 -1.78
N TRP A 500 1.55 -44.46 -0.55
CA TRP A 500 2.60 -43.47 -0.23
C TRP A 500 3.89 -43.66 -1.01
N GLU A 501 4.37 -44.90 -1.15
CA GLU A 501 5.60 -45.17 -1.94
C GLU A 501 5.45 -44.78 -3.41
N LEU A 502 4.26 -44.94 -3.98
CA LEU A 502 3.97 -44.50 -5.35
C LEU A 502 4.08 -42.97 -5.45
N TRP A 503 3.52 -42.26 -4.48
CA TRP A 503 3.63 -40.80 -4.41
C TRP A 503 5.08 -40.31 -4.27
N LEU A 504 5.88 -40.94 -3.41
CA LEU A 504 7.30 -40.62 -3.27
C LEU A 504 8.08 -40.86 -4.57
N LYS A 505 7.79 -41.95 -5.29
CA LYS A 505 8.40 -42.22 -6.61
C LYS A 505 8.06 -41.13 -7.62
N GLU A 506 6.83 -40.61 -7.62
CA GLU A 506 6.43 -39.50 -8.48
C GLU A 506 7.17 -38.21 -8.16
N MET A 507 7.28 -37.85 -6.89
CA MET A 507 8.07 -36.69 -6.48
C MET A 507 9.56 -36.88 -6.81
N GLY A 508 10.07 -38.11 -6.77
CA GLY A 508 11.43 -38.45 -7.17
C GLY A 508 11.76 -38.20 -8.65
N LYS A 509 10.74 -38.00 -9.51
CA LYS A 509 10.95 -37.62 -10.93
C LYS A 509 11.48 -36.18 -11.07
N PHE A 510 11.28 -35.34 -10.06
CA PHE A 510 11.75 -33.97 -10.06
C PHE A 510 13.25 -33.90 -9.75
N ARG A 511 13.96 -33.04 -10.48
CA ARG A 511 15.41 -32.84 -10.33
C ARG A 511 15.74 -31.37 -10.14
N TYR A 512 16.64 -31.08 -9.22
CA TYR A 512 17.21 -29.75 -9.01
C TYR A 512 18.73 -29.86 -9.07
N GLN A 513 19.38 -29.07 -9.92
CA GLN A 513 20.84 -29.11 -10.14
C GLN A 513 21.38 -30.54 -10.39
N ASN A 514 20.63 -31.37 -11.11
CA ASN A 514 20.92 -32.79 -11.39
C ASN A 514 20.83 -33.76 -10.20
N PHE A 515 20.38 -33.32 -9.03
CA PHE A 515 20.12 -34.18 -7.88
C PHE A 515 18.65 -34.57 -7.78
N SER A 516 18.41 -35.83 -7.40
CA SER A 516 17.08 -36.28 -6.96
C SER A 516 16.71 -35.62 -5.64
N ILE A 517 15.46 -35.20 -5.55
CA ILE A 517 14.97 -34.37 -4.46
C ILE A 517 14.24 -35.24 -3.44
N TRP A 518 14.61 -35.08 -2.17
CA TRP A 518 13.92 -35.70 -1.03
C TRP A 518 13.31 -34.63 -0.15
N LEU A 519 11.97 -34.60 -0.10
CA LEU A 519 11.20 -33.67 0.74
C LEU A 519 10.62 -34.37 1.98
N PHE A 520 10.10 -35.59 1.80
CA PHE A 520 9.47 -36.37 2.86
C PHE A 520 10.19 -37.68 3.11
N GLU A 521 10.12 -38.14 4.35
CA GLU A 521 10.59 -39.46 4.77
C GLU A 521 9.50 -40.52 4.54
N ASN A 522 9.90 -41.78 4.32
CA ASN A 522 8.95 -42.89 4.13
C ASN A 522 7.98 -43.07 5.31
N THR A 523 8.41 -42.73 6.53
CA THR A 523 7.65 -42.88 7.77
C THR A 523 6.68 -41.73 8.04
N LEU A 524 6.84 -40.58 7.36
CA LEU A 524 6.09 -39.37 7.65
C LEU A 524 4.57 -39.57 7.57
N ILE A 525 4.10 -40.31 6.55
CA ILE A 525 2.66 -40.45 6.33
C ILE A 525 1.96 -41.16 7.48
N LYS A 526 2.62 -42.15 8.10
CA LYS A 526 2.08 -42.88 9.25
C LYS A 526 1.90 -41.92 10.42
N ASN A 527 2.91 -41.09 10.70
CA ASN A 527 2.84 -40.09 11.77
C ASN A 527 1.77 -39.00 11.55
N ILE A 528 1.36 -38.74 10.30
CA ILE A 528 0.30 -37.76 9.99
C ILE A 528 -1.10 -38.33 10.17
N ILE A 529 -1.29 -39.63 9.92
CA ILE A 529 -2.62 -40.25 9.95
C ILE A 529 -2.87 -41.08 11.21
N ASP A 530 -1.82 -41.53 11.91
CA ASP A 530 -1.90 -42.15 13.24
C ASP A 530 -2.16 -41.09 14.32
#